data_AF-A0A9D4IVQ8-F1
#
_entry.id   AF-A0A9D4IVQ8-F1
#
_cell.length_a   1.000
_cell.length_b   1.000
_cell.length_c   1.000
_cell.angle_alpha   90.00
_cell.angle_beta   90.00
_cell.angle_gamma   90.00
#
_symmetry.space_group_name_H-M   'P 1'
#
loop_
_entity.id
_entity.type
_entity.pdbx_description
1 polymer ?
#
loop_
_entity_poly.entity_id
_entity_poly.type
_entity_poly.pdbx_seq_one_letter_code
_entity_poly.pdbx_strand_id
1 'polypeptide(L)'
;MSLRPKFERLPSGDLRMIRREVPMVSTGSLPALCQSPDVVEDQAVAAVQRLGGDVTSRQLILGQYTMQFGKYRGQTFHRVVEHAQGFCAYIVYDMRKEVRVDTPLRK
;
A
#
# COMPACT_ATOMS: atom_id res chain seq x y z
N MET A 1 -0.98 -11.45 21.76
CA MET A 1 -0.43 -12.58 20.97
C MET A 1 0.19 -12.02 19.69
N SER A 2 1.51 -12.16 19.50
CA SER A 2 2.25 -11.57 18.36
C SER A 2 2.13 -12.48 17.13
N LEU A 3 1.41 -12.02 16.10
CA LEU A 3 1.31 -12.72 14.81
C LEU A 3 2.54 -12.38 13.96
N ARG A 4 3.65 -13.08 14.18
CA ARG A 4 4.82 -12.98 13.31
C ARG A 4 4.48 -13.61 11.94
N PRO A 5 4.67 -12.89 10.83
CA PRO A 5 4.47 -13.47 9.51
C PRO A 5 5.44 -14.65 9.31
N LYS A 6 4.90 -15.81 8.95
CA LYS A 6 5.67 -17.01 8.63
C LYS A 6 5.94 -17.05 7.13
N PHE A 7 7.22 -17.01 6.78
CA PHE A 7 7.71 -17.16 5.42
C PHE A 7 8.36 -18.54 5.25
N GLU A 8 8.09 -19.17 4.13
CA GLU A 8 8.71 -20.41 3.67
C GLU A 8 9.72 -20.09 2.58
N ARG A 9 10.92 -20.65 2.67
CA ARG A 9 11.97 -20.49 1.65
C ARG A 9 11.80 -21.59 0.61
N LEU A 10 11.57 -21.22 -0.64
CA LEU A 10 11.51 -22.15 -1.76
C LEU A 10 12.93 -22.57 -2.16
N PRO A 11 13.10 -23.73 -2.80
CA PRO A 11 14.39 -24.18 -3.35
C PRO A 11 14.99 -23.20 -4.37
N SER A 12 14.16 -22.36 -5.00
CA SER A 12 14.59 -21.28 -5.91
C SER A 12 15.23 -20.08 -5.19
N GLY A 13 15.20 -20.03 -3.86
CA GLY A 13 15.66 -18.91 -3.05
C GLY A 13 14.58 -17.88 -2.72
N ASP A 14 13.41 -17.98 -3.35
CA ASP A 14 12.28 -17.06 -3.13
C ASP A 14 11.56 -17.35 -1.81
N LEU A 15 11.02 -16.30 -1.18
CA LEU A 15 10.24 -16.41 0.05
C LEU A 15 8.74 -16.38 -0.27
N ARG A 16 8.00 -17.41 0.17
CA ARG A 16 6.54 -17.48 0.08
C ARG A 16 5.90 -17.27 1.45
N MET A 17 4.93 -16.38 1.56
CA MET A 17 4.18 -16.14 2.81
C MET A 17 3.02 -17.14 2.96
N ILE A 18 2.92 -17.81 4.12
CA ILE A 18 2.09 -19.03 4.28
C ILE A 18 0.60 -18.75 4.59
N ARG A 19 0.19 -17.52 4.93
CA ARG A 19 -1.23 -17.21 5.22
C ARG A 19 -1.71 -15.96 4.47
N ARG A 20 -2.75 -16.15 3.63
CA ARG A 20 -3.59 -15.09 3.07
C ARG A 20 -4.77 -14.89 4.03
N GLU A 21 -4.94 -13.68 4.53
CA GLU A 21 -6.27 -13.21 4.90
C GLU A 21 -6.59 -12.02 3.98
N VAL A 22 -7.83 -12.03 3.47
CA VAL A 22 -8.42 -11.28 2.34
C VAL A 22 -8.17 -11.90 0.93
N PRO A 23 -9.23 -12.32 0.21
CA PRO A 23 -9.11 -12.78 -1.17
C PRO A 23 -8.73 -11.60 -2.08
N MET A 24 -7.50 -11.64 -2.59
CA MET A 24 -7.03 -10.74 -3.64
C MET A 24 -7.68 -11.15 -4.96
N VAL A 25 -8.30 -10.20 -5.67
CA VAL A 25 -8.62 -10.35 -7.10
C VAL A 25 -7.28 -10.35 -7.84
N SER A 26 -6.79 -11.53 -8.24
CA SER A 26 -5.62 -11.64 -9.10
C SER A 26 -6.05 -11.59 -10.56
N THR A 27 -6.02 -10.40 -11.17
CA THR A 27 -5.94 -10.30 -12.63
C THR A 27 -4.50 -10.59 -13.02
N GLY A 28 -4.28 -11.72 -13.68
CA GLY A 28 -2.98 -12.16 -14.17
C GLY A 28 -2.39 -11.16 -15.17
N SER A 29 -1.39 -10.41 -14.74
CA SER A 29 -0.46 -9.66 -15.57
C SER A 29 0.83 -9.51 -14.78
N LEU A 30 1.96 -9.40 -15.48
CA LEU A 30 3.26 -9.08 -14.89
C LEU A 30 3.09 -7.91 -13.88
N PRO A 31 3.79 -7.90 -12.73
CA PRO A 31 3.60 -6.85 -11.74
C PRO A 31 3.88 -5.51 -12.42
N ALA A 32 2.81 -4.74 -12.67
CA ALA A 32 2.94 -3.47 -13.37
C ALA A 32 4.00 -2.63 -12.65
N LEU A 33 4.85 -1.93 -13.39
CA LEU A 33 5.77 -0.98 -12.77
C LEU A 33 4.96 0.01 -11.93
N CYS A 34 5.51 0.47 -10.79
CA CYS A 34 4.85 1.50 -9.99
C CYS A 34 4.51 2.68 -10.89
N GLN A 35 3.26 3.15 -10.83
CA GLN A 35 2.83 4.30 -11.62
C GLN A 35 3.56 5.55 -11.12
N SER A 36 3.70 6.55 -12.00
CA SER A 36 4.22 7.86 -11.60
C SER A 36 3.25 8.53 -10.60
N PRO A 37 3.76 9.40 -9.71
CA PRO A 37 2.92 10.06 -8.71
C PRO A 37 1.76 10.83 -9.36
N ASP A 38 2.01 11.51 -10.47
CA ASP A 38 1.00 12.29 -11.21
C ASP A 38 -0.15 11.38 -11.71
N VAL A 39 0.17 10.20 -12.24
CA VAL A 39 -0.84 9.24 -12.73
C VAL A 39 -1.70 8.70 -11.59
N VAL A 40 -1.11 8.47 -10.42
CA VAL A 40 -1.86 8.02 -9.24
C VAL A 40 -2.76 9.13 -8.71
N GLU A 41 -2.28 10.37 -8.74
CA GLU A 41 -3.05 11.56 -8.35
C GLU A 41 -4.25 11.78 -9.26
N ASP A 42 -4.05 11.78 -10.58
CA ASP A 42 -5.12 11.93 -11.57
C ASP A 42 -6.21 10.86 -11.41
N GLN A 43 -5.80 9.61 -11.16
CA GLN A 43 -6.74 8.51 -10.88
C GLN A 43 -7.53 8.73 -9.60
N ALA A 44 -6.87 9.22 -8.54
CA ALA A 44 -7.54 9.52 -7.27
C ALA A 44 -8.53 10.67 -7.42
N VAL A 45 -8.17 11.75 -8.11
CA VAL A 45 -9.06 12.90 -8.41
C VAL A 45 -10.27 12.43 -9.21
N ALA A 46 -10.05 11.67 -10.30
CA ALA A 46 -11.13 11.10 -11.10
C ALA A 46 -12.05 10.19 -10.27
N ALA A 47 -11.48 9.42 -9.34
CA ALA A 47 -12.27 8.56 -8.45
C ALA A 47 -13.12 9.36 -7.46
N VAL A 48 -12.59 10.44 -6.89
CA VAL A 48 -13.36 11.37 -6.02
C VAL A 48 -14.50 12.00 -6.79
N GLN A 49 -14.23 12.52 -7.99
CA GLN A 49 -15.25 13.13 -8.85
C GLN A 49 -16.36 12.13 -9.21
N ARG A 50 -15.99 10.90 -9.57
CA ARG A 50 -16.95 9.83 -9.90
C ARG A 50 -17.86 9.45 -8.72
N LEU A 51 -17.36 9.56 -7.50
CA LEU A 51 -18.12 9.29 -6.28
C LEU A 51 -18.94 10.50 -5.79
N GLY A 52 -18.93 11.61 -6.54
CA GLY A 52 -19.61 12.85 -6.15
C GLY A 52 -18.96 13.55 -4.97
N GLY A 53 -17.69 13.26 -4.68
CA GLY A 53 -16.92 13.91 -3.64
C GLY A 53 -16.32 15.23 -4.09
N ASP A 54 -15.88 16.04 -3.12
CA ASP A 54 -15.23 17.31 -3.36
C ASP A 54 -13.75 17.11 -3.78
N VAL A 55 -13.44 17.45 -5.04
CA VAL A 55 -12.09 17.38 -5.62
C VAL A 55 -11.15 18.49 -5.11
N THR A 56 -11.65 19.48 -4.36
CA THR A 56 -10.79 20.45 -3.67
C THR A 56 -10.32 19.94 -2.32
N SER A 57 -11.00 18.92 -1.78
CA SER A 57 -10.63 18.28 -0.52
C SER A 57 -9.47 17.31 -0.71
N ARG A 58 -8.28 17.78 -0.29
CA ARG A 58 -7.06 16.96 -0.29
C ARG A 58 -7.20 15.65 0.47
N GLN A 59 -7.99 15.61 1.55
CA GLN A 59 -8.19 14.39 2.33
C GLN A 59 -8.97 13.32 1.54
N LEU A 60 -10.00 13.74 0.80
CA LEU A 60 -10.77 12.83 -0.05
C LEU A 60 -9.91 12.28 -1.18
N ILE A 61 -9.10 13.14 -1.80
CA ILE A 61 -8.13 12.74 -2.82
C ILE A 61 -7.14 11.72 -2.25
N LEU A 62 -6.47 12.04 -1.14
CA LEU A 62 -5.51 11.12 -0.50
C LEU A 62 -6.14 9.78 -0.11
N GLY A 63 -7.38 9.78 0.35
CA GLY A 63 -8.13 8.56 0.62
C GLY A 63 -8.22 7.63 -0.59
N GLN A 64 -8.27 8.19 -1.81
CA GLN A 64 -8.38 7.45 -3.06
C GLN A 64 -7.05 7.13 -3.75
N TYR A 65 -5.92 7.52 -3.15
CA TYR A 65 -4.62 7.08 -3.65
C TYR A 65 -4.50 5.56 -3.57
N THR A 66 -4.11 4.97 -4.70
CA THR A 66 -3.90 3.52 -4.79
C THR A 66 -2.49 3.17 -4.37
N MET A 67 -2.35 2.23 -3.43
CA MET A 67 -1.07 1.67 -3.02
C MET A 67 -0.38 1.01 -4.23
N GLN A 68 0.80 1.51 -4.58
CA GLN A 68 1.58 1.00 -5.72
C GLN A 68 2.49 -0.19 -5.34
N PHE A 69 2.65 -0.45 -4.05
CA PHE A 69 3.60 -1.45 -3.53
C PHE A 69 3.08 -2.18 -2.29
N GLY A 70 3.83 -3.21 -1.89
CA GLY A 70 3.59 -3.97 -0.68
C GLY A 70 2.35 -4.87 -0.75
N LYS A 71 1.95 -5.39 0.41
CA LYS A 71 0.86 -6.37 0.52
C LYS A 71 -0.54 -5.80 0.25
N TYR A 72 -0.70 -4.48 0.31
CA TYR A 72 -1.97 -3.79 0.01
C TYR A 72 -1.98 -3.15 -1.37
N ARG A 73 -1.05 -3.53 -2.25
CA ARG A 73 -0.99 -3.01 -3.61
C ARG A 73 -2.34 -3.15 -4.33
N GLY A 74 -2.77 -2.10 -5.01
CA GLY A 74 -4.06 -2.03 -5.70
C GLY A 74 -5.24 -1.58 -4.82
N GLN A 75 -5.06 -1.46 -3.51
CA GLN A 75 -6.07 -0.93 -2.60
C GLN A 75 -5.89 0.58 -2.39
N THR A 76 -6.99 1.30 -2.16
CA THR A 76 -6.94 2.73 -1.81
C THR A 76 -6.55 2.94 -0.35
N PHE A 77 -5.95 4.08 -0.01
CA PHE A 77 -5.58 4.40 1.37
C PHE A 77 -6.77 4.34 2.32
N HIS A 78 -7.93 4.82 1.88
CA HIS A 78 -9.17 4.75 2.63
C HIS A 78 -9.52 3.30 3.00
N ARG A 79 -9.49 2.36 2.04
CA ARG A 79 -9.72 0.93 2.29
C ARG A 79 -8.71 0.33 3.25
N VAL A 80 -7.45 0.73 3.16
CA VAL A 80 -6.39 0.23 4.06
C VAL A 80 -6.62 0.74 5.48
N VAL A 81 -7.00 2.01 5.65
CA VAL A 81 -7.33 2.56 6.97
C VAL A 81 -8.54 1.86 7.58
N GLU A 82 -9.58 1.59 6.80
CA GLU A 82 -10.79 0.91 7.28
C GLU A 82 -10.50 -0.53 7.74
N HIS A 83 -9.79 -1.31 6.91
CA HIS A 83 -9.65 -2.76 7.10
C HIS A 83 -8.33 -3.20 7.75
N ALA A 84 -7.31 -2.33 7.77
CA ALA A 84 -5.96 -2.67 8.22
C ALA A 84 -5.39 -1.62 9.18
N GLN A 85 -6.21 -1.18 10.13
CA GLN A 85 -5.87 -0.17 11.14
C GLN A 85 -4.55 -0.46 11.87
N GLY A 86 -4.29 -1.71 12.22
CA GLY A 86 -3.04 -2.11 12.89
C GLY A 86 -1.80 -1.89 12.02
N PHE A 87 -1.92 -2.04 10.71
CA PHE A 87 -0.83 -1.73 9.78
C PHE A 87 -0.62 -0.22 9.64
N CYS A 88 -1.71 0.56 9.56
CA CYS A 88 -1.62 2.02 9.54
C CYS A 88 -0.97 2.56 10.83
N ALA A 89 -1.37 2.03 12.00
CA ALA A 89 -0.78 2.39 13.28
C ALA A 89 0.71 2.01 13.35
N TYR A 90 1.09 0.85 12.82
CA TYR A 90 2.49 0.45 12.69
C TYR A 90 3.27 1.46 11.85
N ILE A 91 2.80 1.82 10.64
CA ILE A 91 3.47 2.80 9.78
C ILE A 91 3.67 4.12 10.52
N VAL A 92 2.62 4.67 11.14
CA VAL A 92 2.71 5.96 11.85
C VAL A 92 3.68 5.88 13.02
N TYR A 93 3.68 4.76 13.76
CA TYR A 93 4.61 4.55 14.87
C TYR A 93 6.06 4.42 14.40
N ASP A 94 6.30 3.70 13.31
CA ASP A 94 7.63 3.48 12.73
C ASP A 94 8.18 4.78 12.13
N MET A 95 7.36 5.52 11.38
CA MET A 95 7.71 6.84 10.83
C MET A 95 8.10 7.85 11.91
N ARG A 96 7.51 7.78 13.11
CA ARG A 96 7.89 8.64 14.25
C ARG A 96 9.26 8.29 14.83
N LYS A 97 9.73 7.07 14.60
CA LYS A 97 11.04 6.58 15.05
C LYS A 97 12.11 6.74 13.98
N GLU A 98 11.71 6.81 12.72
CA GLU A 98 12.65 7.06 11.62
C GLU A 98 13.29 8.44 11.78
N VAL A 99 14.61 8.43 11.91
CA VAL A 99 15.42 9.63 11.74
C VAL A 99 15.75 9.71 10.25
N ARG A 100 15.48 10.86 9.62
CA ARG A 100 15.89 11.08 8.24
C ARG A 100 17.41 10.99 8.16
N VAL A 101 17.90 9.93 7.53
CA VAL A 101 19.32 9.76 7.22
C VAL A 101 19.48 10.05 5.74
N ASP A 102 20.05 11.21 5.41
CA ASP A 102 20.33 11.58 4.02
C ASP A 102 21.53 10.81 3.44
N THR A 103 22.20 9.99 4.25
CA THR A 103 23.24 9.06 3.77
C THR A 103 22.55 7.90 3.05
N PRO A 104 22.74 7.74 1.73
CA PRO A 104 22.15 6.62 1.01
C PRO A 104 22.66 5.30 1.57
N LEU A 105 21.77 4.31 1.67
CA LEU A 105 22.12 2.95 2.07
C LEU A 105 23.24 2.45 1.15
N ARG A 106 24.44 2.21 1.72
CA ARG A 106 25.56 1.62 0.97
C ARG A 106 25.12 0.26 0.44
N LYS A 107 25.36 0.06 -0.86
CA LYS A 107 25.14 -1.23 -1.54
C LYS A 107 26.16 -2.27 -1.10
#